data_AF-A0A1V6FWU8-F1
#
_entry.id   AF-A0A1V6FWU8-F1
#
_cell.length_a   1.000
_cell.length_b   1.000
_cell.length_c   1.000
_cell.angle_alpha   90.00
_cell.angle_beta   90.00
_cell.angle_gamma   90.00
#
_symmetry.space_group_name_H-M   'P 1'
#
loop_
_entity.id
_entity.type
_entity.pdbx_description
1 polymer ?
#
loop_
_entity_poly.entity_id
_entity_poly.type
_entity_poly.pdbx_seq_one_letter_code
_entity_poly.pdbx_strand_id
1 'polypeptide(L)'
;MLLSRLDSHTRIAHLFNPKLGTRDFFKYICQDFGLKTDGIATKGEFLSLLHTFLMECYARRERVVLIVDEAQTLSPALLEEVRLITNLETPKAKLLQVILLGQPELDKTLAMSEFRQLKQRISLRFNLKPLNRQETGEYIVRRLKAAGARNTSLFDDDAVKEIFRYSKGIPRLINVVCDNSLMTGFVYEKHIIDRGIVREVIKDMEGPAVRKGWKAILIPAIVILAIAGVLIAWWGNLSFGDRSCEGESIQKVFRSKISKVLEVTSLDRIDRATEASQNNNSAAEQDTPASNSPEPNK
;
A
#
# COMPACT_ATOMS: atom_id res chain seq x y z
N MET A 1 -9.24 -7.25 -24.38
CA MET A 1 -8.30 -6.60 -23.44
C MET A 1 -7.92 -5.23 -23.98
N LEU A 2 -7.48 -4.25 -23.17
CA LEU A 2 -7.17 -2.90 -23.66
C LEU A 2 -6.12 -2.90 -24.79
N LEU A 3 -5.17 -3.84 -24.71
CA LEU A 3 -4.13 -4.09 -25.72
C LEU A 3 -4.70 -4.58 -27.06
N SER A 4 -5.83 -5.29 -27.06
CA SER A 4 -6.48 -5.80 -28.28
C SER A 4 -7.27 -4.72 -29.03
N ARG A 5 -7.26 -3.47 -28.54
CA ARG A 5 -7.86 -2.30 -29.20
C ARG A 5 -6.80 -1.35 -29.77
N LEU A 6 -5.51 -1.67 -29.59
CA LEU A 6 -4.44 -0.92 -30.20
C LEU A 6 -4.39 -1.25 -31.70
N ASP A 7 -3.97 -0.27 -32.49
CA ASP A 7 -3.94 -0.41 -33.94
C ASP A 7 -2.92 -1.46 -34.39
N SER A 8 -3.14 -2.02 -35.59
CA SER A 8 -2.23 -3.00 -36.20
C SER A 8 -0.83 -2.46 -36.49
N HIS A 9 -0.62 -1.14 -36.33
CA HIS A 9 0.65 -0.44 -36.54
C HIS A 9 1.47 -0.25 -35.25
N THR A 10 1.07 -0.88 -34.14
CA THR A 10 1.84 -0.84 -32.88
C THR A 10 2.36 -2.23 -32.51
N ARG A 11 3.68 -2.34 -32.36
CA ARG A 11 4.37 -3.50 -31.80
C ARG A 11 4.51 -3.29 -30.30
N ILE A 12 4.14 -4.29 -29.51
CA ILE A 12 4.10 -4.19 -28.06
C ILE A 12 4.90 -5.34 -27.48
N ALA A 13 5.80 -5.02 -26.56
CA ALA A 13 6.33 -5.98 -25.62
C ALA A 13 5.78 -5.65 -24.23
N HIS A 14 5.37 -6.65 -23.48
CA HIS A 14 4.82 -6.51 -22.15
C HIS A 14 5.58 -7.35 -21.14
N LEU A 15 6.37 -6.68 -20.30
CA LEU A 15 7.12 -7.31 -19.24
C LEU A 15 6.25 -7.49 -18.00
N PHE A 16 5.82 -8.74 -17.77
CA PHE A 16 5.20 -9.17 -16.52
C PHE A 16 6.26 -9.78 -15.60
N ASN A 17 6.24 -9.42 -14.31
CA ASN A 17 7.15 -9.91 -13.27
C ASN A 17 8.65 -9.57 -13.50
N PRO A 18 9.06 -8.32 -13.22
CA PRO A 18 10.40 -7.84 -13.55
C PRO A 18 11.51 -8.28 -12.58
N LYS A 19 11.31 -9.35 -11.78
CA LYS A 19 12.37 -9.95 -10.95
C LYS A 19 13.33 -10.81 -11.79
N LEU A 20 13.87 -10.22 -12.85
CA LEU A 20 14.78 -10.87 -13.79
C LEU A 20 16.21 -10.39 -13.60
N GLY A 21 17.17 -11.22 -14.00
CA GLY A 21 18.53 -10.72 -14.25
C GLY A 21 18.55 -9.86 -15.51
N THR A 22 19.58 -9.02 -15.67
CA THR A 22 19.74 -8.14 -16.84
C THR A 22 19.66 -8.90 -18.17
N ARG A 23 20.30 -10.06 -18.27
CA ARG A 23 20.25 -10.87 -19.51
C ARG A 23 18.84 -11.38 -19.80
N ASP A 24 18.15 -11.89 -18.79
CA ASP A 24 16.81 -12.45 -18.94
C ASP A 24 15.79 -11.35 -19.25
N PHE A 25 15.99 -10.14 -18.73
CA PHE A 25 15.21 -8.96 -19.11
C PHE A 25 15.28 -8.68 -20.62
N PHE A 26 16.49 -8.60 -21.19
CA PHE A 26 16.65 -8.37 -22.63
C PHE A 26 16.13 -9.54 -23.47
N LYS A 27 16.40 -10.77 -23.04
CA LYS A 27 15.89 -11.97 -23.70
C LYS A 27 14.37 -11.96 -23.75
N TYR A 28 13.72 -11.70 -22.63
CA TYR A 28 12.26 -11.64 -22.53
C TYR A 28 11.68 -10.60 -23.47
N ILE A 29 12.22 -9.38 -23.47
CA ILE A 29 11.76 -8.30 -24.36
C ILE A 29 11.89 -8.71 -25.83
N CYS A 30 13.03 -9.28 -26.23
CA CYS A 30 13.24 -9.71 -27.61
C CYS A 30 12.26 -10.83 -27.99
N GLN A 31 12.06 -11.82 -27.12
CA GLN A 31 11.13 -12.92 -27.36
C GLN A 31 9.68 -12.43 -27.46
N ASP A 32 9.26 -11.47 -26.64
CA ASP A 32 7.90 -10.94 -26.65
C ASP A 32 7.63 -10.08 -27.91
N PHE A 33 8.67 -9.43 -28.47
CA PHE A 33 8.62 -8.84 -29.81
C PHE A 33 8.64 -9.88 -30.95
N GLY A 34 8.76 -11.18 -30.64
CA GLY A 34 8.80 -12.27 -31.63
C GLY A 34 10.18 -12.50 -32.26
N LEU A 35 11.25 -11.96 -31.66
CA LEU A 35 12.61 -12.12 -32.16
C LEU A 35 13.20 -13.45 -31.71
N LYS A 36 13.94 -14.11 -32.61
CA LYS A 36 14.69 -15.34 -32.29
C LYS A 36 15.93 -14.97 -31.49
N THR A 37 16.08 -15.58 -30.33
CA THR A 37 17.18 -15.32 -29.39
C THR A 37 18.14 -16.50 -29.24
N ASP A 38 18.02 -17.52 -30.08
CA ASP A 38 18.83 -18.73 -30.00
C ASP A 38 20.29 -18.42 -30.33
N GLY A 39 21.22 -18.92 -29.52
CA GLY A 39 22.65 -18.65 -29.67
C GLY A 39 23.13 -17.29 -29.16
N ILE A 40 22.24 -16.43 -28.68
CA ILE A 40 22.62 -15.13 -28.09
C ILE A 40 23.12 -15.35 -26.66
N ALA A 41 24.36 -14.96 -26.40
CA ALA A 41 25.00 -15.14 -25.10
C ALA A 41 25.14 -13.81 -24.34
N THR A 42 25.29 -12.71 -25.06
CA THR A 42 25.69 -11.43 -24.47
C THR A 42 24.59 -10.37 -24.53
N LYS A 43 24.65 -9.43 -23.58
CA LYS A 43 23.80 -8.23 -23.58
C LYS A 43 23.95 -7.41 -24.87
N GLY A 44 25.18 -7.29 -25.39
CA GLY A 44 25.47 -6.52 -26.60
C GLY A 44 24.75 -7.07 -27.82
N GLU A 45 24.75 -8.40 -27.99
CA GLU A 45 24.00 -9.07 -29.06
C GLU A 45 22.49 -8.84 -28.97
N PHE A 46 21.91 -8.90 -27.75
CA PHE A 46 20.49 -8.56 -27.56
C PHE A 46 20.19 -7.10 -27.95
N LEU A 47 21.05 -6.16 -27.55
CA LEU A 47 20.89 -4.75 -27.90
C LEU A 47 20.99 -4.51 -29.41
N SER A 48 21.93 -5.17 -30.09
CA SER A 48 22.08 -5.10 -31.55
C SER A 48 20.86 -5.68 -32.27
N LEU A 49 20.36 -6.83 -31.81
CA LEU A 49 19.15 -7.45 -32.34
C LEU A 49 17.94 -6.53 -32.15
N LEU A 50 17.75 -6.00 -30.94
CA LEU A 50 16.66 -5.08 -30.63
C LEU A 50 16.75 -3.80 -31.46
N HIS A 51 17.93 -3.19 -31.57
CA HIS A 51 18.12 -1.98 -32.38
C HIS A 51 17.78 -2.22 -33.86
N THR A 52 18.21 -3.35 -34.43
CA THR A 52 17.88 -3.72 -35.81
C THR A 52 16.37 -3.84 -36.00
N PHE A 53 15.69 -4.55 -35.11
CA PHE A 53 14.23 -4.67 -35.12
C PHE A 53 13.52 -3.31 -35.03
N LEU A 54 13.96 -2.45 -34.11
CA LEU A 54 13.40 -1.11 -33.93
C LEU A 54 13.55 -0.24 -35.19
N MET A 55 14.70 -0.33 -35.86
CA MET A 55 14.93 0.38 -37.13
C MET A 55 14.07 -0.15 -38.27
N GLU A 56 13.84 -1.47 -38.34
CA GLU A 56 12.89 -2.05 -39.30
C GLU A 56 11.46 -1.57 -39.06
N CYS A 57 11.02 -1.54 -37.79
CA CYS A 57 9.71 -1.02 -37.42
C CYS A 57 9.59 0.46 -37.81
N TYR A 58 10.62 1.26 -37.54
CA TYR A 58 10.68 2.66 -37.92
C TYR A 58 10.58 2.87 -39.45
N ALA A 59 11.29 2.06 -40.24
CA ALA A 59 11.19 2.09 -41.70
C ALA A 59 9.77 1.77 -42.21
N ARG A 60 9.05 0.88 -41.50
CA ARG A 60 7.65 0.54 -41.76
C ARG A 60 6.64 1.52 -41.13
N ARG A 61 7.11 2.59 -40.46
CA ARG A 61 6.30 3.56 -39.70
C ARG A 61 5.45 2.91 -38.59
N GLU A 62 5.93 1.79 -38.05
CA GLU A 62 5.31 1.13 -36.91
C GLU A 62 5.82 1.77 -35.61
N ARG A 63 4.94 1.86 -34.60
CA ARG A 63 5.30 2.32 -33.26
C ARG A 63 5.70 1.12 -32.42
N VAL A 64 6.77 1.24 -31.65
CA VAL A 64 7.19 0.18 -30.73
C VAL A 64 7.00 0.66 -29.29
N VAL A 65 6.26 -0.11 -28.51
CA VAL A 65 5.94 0.19 -27.11
C VAL A 65 6.41 -0.95 -26.22
N LEU A 66 7.22 -0.64 -25.22
CA LEU A 66 7.53 -1.52 -24.11
C LEU A 66 6.69 -1.12 -22.90
N ILE A 67 5.83 -2.02 -22.45
CA ILE A 67 5.06 -1.88 -21.21
C ILE A 67 5.79 -2.67 -20.14
N VAL A 68 6.13 -2.02 -19.04
CA VAL A 68 6.71 -2.67 -17.87
C VAL A 68 5.72 -2.57 -16.73
N ASP A 69 5.10 -3.69 -16.38
CA ASP A 69 4.18 -3.76 -15.26
C ASP A 69 4.91 -4.08 -13.95
N GLU A 70 4.32 -3.69 -12.82
CA GLU A 70 4.92 -3.81 -11.49
C GLU A 70 6.34 -3.20 -11.42
N ALA A 71 6.57 -2.07 -12.09
CA ALA A 71 7.88 -1.43 -12.25
C ALA A 71 8.54 -1.05 -10.93
N GLN A 72 7.80 -0.92 -9.81
CA GLN A 72 8.38 -0.74 -8.48
C GLN A 72 9.21 -1.95 -8.01
N THR A 73 9.06 -3.11 -8.66
CA THR A 73 9.79 -4.34 -8.34
C THR A 73 11.05 -4.54 -9.20
N LEU A 74 11.31 -3.67 -10.18
CA LEU A 74 12.57 -3.65 -10.92
C LEU A 74 13.74 -3.36 -9.98
N SER A 75 14.85 -4.07 -10.18
CA SER A 75 16.09 -3.74 -9.50
C SER A 75 16.66 -2.40 -10.01
N PRO A 76 17.50 -1.69 -9.21
CA PRO A 76 18.19 -0.49 -9.66
C PRO A 76 18.95 -0.69 -10.98
N ALA A 77 19.61 -1.84 -11.13
CA ALA A 77 20.31 -2.20 -12.36
C ALA A 77 19.36 -2.26 -13.56
N LEU A 78 18.17 -2.85 -13.42
CA LEU A 78 17.20 -2.92 -14.52
C LEU A 78 16.56 -1.56 -14.84
N LEU A 79 16.29 -0.71 -13.84
CA LEU A 79 15.82 0.66 -14.09
C LEU A 79 16.85 1.46 -14.90
N GLU A 80 18.13 1.24 -14.64
CA GLU A 80 19.21 1.83 -15.43
C GLU A 80 19.25 1.27 -16.86
N GLU A 81 19.02 -0.03 -17.05
CA GLU A 81 18.87 -0.59 -18.40
C GLU A 81 17.66 -0.01 -19.16
N VAL A 82 16.54 0.19 -18.47
CA VAL A 82 15.37 0.88 -19.03
C VAL A 82 15.77 2.31 -19.46
N ARG A 83 16.54 3.03 -18.63
CA ARG A 83 17.07 4.35 -19.01
C ARG A 83 17.90 4.26 -20.28
N LEU A 84 18.79 3.28 -20.38
CA LEU A 84 19.68 3.10 -21.52
C LEU A 84 18.93 2.79 -22.81
N ILE A 85 17.96 1.87 -22.81
CA ILE A 85 17.21 1.52 -24.04
C ILE A 85 16.28 2.65 -24.53
N THR A 86 15.87 3.58 -23.67
CA THR A 86 15.11 4.77 -24.12
C THR A 86 15.97 5.76 -24.94
N ASN A 87 17.30 5.57 -24.97
CA ASN A 87 18.20 6.28 -25.88
C ASN A 87 18.20 5.74 -27.31
N LEU A 88 17.54 4.61 -27.57
CA LEU A 88 17.45 4.08 -28.93
C LEU A 88 16.56 5.03 -29.75
N GLU A 89 17.21 5.92 -30.49
CA GLU A 89 16.59 6.98 -31.27
C GLU A 89 17.37 7.27 -32.55
N THR A 90 16.66 7.78 -33.54
CA THR A 90 17.26 8.45 -34.70
C THR A 90 17.35 9.95 -34.41
N PRO A 91 18.12 10.72 -35.20
CA PRO A 91 18.12 12.19 -35.07
C PRO A 91 16.74 12.85 -35.19
N LYS A 92 15.74 12.13 -35.72
CA LYS A 92 14.40 12.65 -36.00
C LYS A 92 13.29 12.06 -35.12
N ALA A 93 13.52 10.94 -34.43
CA ALA A 93 12.47 10.23 -33.70
C ALA A 93 13.00 9.21 -32.69
N LYS A 94 12.29 9.06 -31.57
CA LYS A 94 12.45 7.93 -30.64
C LYS A 94 11.98 6.64 -31.29
N LEU A 95 12.78 5.57 -31.17
CA LEU A 95 12.44 4.27 -31.75
C LEU A 95 11.61 3.40 -30.80
N LEU A 96 11.74 3.61 -29.49
CA LEU A 96 11.06 2.84 -28.45
C LEU A 96 10.35 3.77 -27.46
N GLN A 97 9.04 3.59 -27.31
CA GLN A 97 8.26 4.20 -26.25
C GLN A 97 8.18 3.26 -25.04
N VAL A 98 8.47 3.74 -23.84
CA VAL A 98 8.35 2.94 -22.61
C VAL A 98 7.18 3.46 -21.77
N ILE A 99 6.38 2.54 -21.24
CA ILE A 99 5.33 2.80 -20.26
C ILE A 99 5.68 2.02 -18.99
N LEU A 100 5.94 2.74 -17.89
CA LEU A 100 6.14 2.14 -16.58
C LEU A 100 4.82 2.17 -15.81
N LEU A 101 4.31 0.99 -15.49
CA LEU A 101 3.13 0.79 -14.65
C LEU A 101 3.57 0.23 -13.30
N GLY A 102 2.99 0.70 -12.22
CA GLY A 102 3.35 0.22 -10.90
C GLY A 102 2.56 0.88 -9.78
N GLN A 103 2.89 0.46 -8.57
CA GLN A 103 2.29 0.99 -7.34
C GLN A 103 2.92 2.34 -6.95
N PRO A 104 2.30 3.15 -6.06
CA PRO A 104 2.82 4.46 -5.65
C PRO A 104 4.25 4.46 -5.10
N GLU A 105 4.75 3.31 -4.65
CA GLU A 105 6.13 3.07 -4.26
C GLU A 105 7.13 3.38 -5.38
N LEU A 106 6.73 3.22 -6.64
CA LEU A 106 7.56 3.55 -7.80
C LEU A 106 7.97 5.03 -7.79
N ASP A 107 7.07 5.94 -7.38
CA ASP A 107 7.39 7.37 -7.31
C ASP A 107 8.47 7.65 -6.25
N LYS A 108 8.48 6.90 -5.15
CA LYS A 108 9.51 6.99 -4.11
C LYS A 108 10.85 6.50 -4.63
N THR A 109 10.86 5.36 -5.31
CA THR A 109 12.06 4.82 -5.97
C THR A 109 12.62 5.81 -6.97
N LEU A 110 11.81 6.30 -7.91
CA LEU A 110 12.24 7.27 -8.93
C LEU A 110 12.66 8.63 -8.37
N ALA A 111 12.32 8.95 -7.12
CA ALA A 111 12.78 10.18 -6.45
C ALA A 111 14.19 10.07 -5.86
N MET A 112 14.75 8.87 -5.73
CA MET A 112 16.12 8.66 -5.26
C MET A 112 17.13 9.31 -6.22
N SER A 113 18.26 9.75 -5.67
CA SER A 113 19.30 10.49 -6.42
C SER A 113 19.88 9.68 -7.57
N GLU A 114 20.05 8.37 -7.40
CA GLU A 114 20.59 7.45 -8.40
C GLU A 114 19.71 7.38 -9.67
N PHE A 115 18.38 7.55 -9.56
CA PHE A 115 17.46 7.51 -10.70
C PHE A 115 17.10 8.88 -11.26
N ARG A 116 17.78 9.96 -10.85
CA ARG A 116 17.49 11.32 -11.32
C ARG A 116 17.47 11.42 -12.85
N GLN A 117 18.38 10.71 -13.53
CA GLN A 117 18.48 10.74 -14.99
C GLN A 117 17.29 10.04 -15.66
N LEU A 118 16.85 8.89 -15.13
CA LEU A 118 15.64 8.22 -15.61
C LEU A 118 14.41 9.09 -15.34
N LYS A 119 14.33 9.70 -14.14
CA LYS A 119 13.23 10.58 -13.71
C LYS A 119 12.99 11.73 -14.69
N GLN A 120 14.07 12.33 -15.20
CA GLN A 120 14.05 13.45 -16.17
C GLN A 120 13.54 13.04 -17.56
N ARG A 121 13.63 11.76 -17.92
CA ARG A 121 13.17 11.23 -19.21
C ARG A 121 11.69 10.88 -19.24
N ILE A 122 11.03 10.88 -18.08
CA ILE A 122 9.60 10.60 -17.98
C ILE A 122 8.84 11.86 -18.38
N SER A 123 8.40 11.91 -19.64
CA SER A 123 7.67 13.05 -20.21
C SER A 123 6.25 13.19 -19.67
N LEU A 124 5.60 12.08 -19.31
CA LEU A 124 4.23 12.05 -18.80
C LEU A 124 4.17 11.22 -17.52
N ARG A 125 3.50 11.77 -16.51
CA ARG A 125 3.19 11.09 -15.25
C ARG A 125 1.69 11.15 -15.03
N PHE A 126 1.11 10.02 -14.70
CA PHE A 126 -0.31 9.94 -14.41
C PHE A 126 -0.55 9.03 -13.22
N ASN A 127 -1.34 9.51 -12.26
CA ASN A 127 -1.73 8.75 -11.08
C ASN A 127 -3.23 8.45 -11.15
N LEU A 128 -3.57 7.16 -11.30
CA LEU A 128 -4.94 6.69 -11.31
C LEU A 128 -5.57 6.83 -9.92
N LYS A 129 -6.57 7.71 -9.82
CA LYS A 129 -7.32 7.90 -8.58
C LYS A 129 -8.41 6.83 -8.44
N PRO A 130 -8.81 6.46 -7.20
CA PRO A 130 -10.00 5.66 -6.97
C PRO A 130 -11.23 6.34 -7.57
N LEU A 131 -12.23 5.53 -7.93
CA LEU A 131 -13.50 6.04 -8.46
C LEU A 131 -14.22 6.86 -7.39
N ASN A 132 -14.88 7.93 -7.77
CA ASN A 132 -15.80 8.63 -6.88
C ASN A 132 -17.13 7.84 -6.74
N ARG A 133 -18.05 8.34 -5.91
CA ARG A 133 -19.34 7.67 -5.67
C ARG A 133 -20.16 7.48 -6.95
N GLN A 134 -20.23 8.50 -7.80
CA GLN A 134 -20.99 8.45 -9.04
C GLN A 134 -20.34 7.46 -10.02
N GLU A 135 -19.04 7.56 -10.21
CA GLU A 135 -18.25 6.65 -11.05
C GLU A 135 -18.34 5.20 -10.57
N THR A 136 -18.46 4.97 -9.26
CA THR A 136 -18.67 3.63 -8.68
C THR A 136 -19.99 3.03 -9.15
N GLY A 137 -21.08 3.80 -9.12
CA GLY A 137 -22.38 3.36 -9.65
C GLY A 137 -22.33 3.06 -11.14
N GLU A 138 -21.72 3.97 -11.92
CA GLU A 138 -21.54 3.79 -13.38
C GLU A 138 -20.67 2.58 -13.71
N TYR A 139 -19.63 2.33 -12.90
CA TYR A 139 -18.76 1.18 -13.02
C TYR A 139 -19.51 -0.13 -12.78
N ILE A 140 -20.33 -0.22 -11.72
CA ILE A 140 -21.17 -1.39 -11.43
C ILE A 140 -22.11 -1.67 -12.61
N VAL A 141 -22.83 -0.64 -13.08
CA VAL A 141 -23.74 -0.76 -14.23
C VAL A 141 -23.00 -1.26 -15.48
N ARG A 142 -21.81 -0.71 -15.76
CA ARG A 142 -21.00 -1.13 -16.92
C ARG A 142 -20.52 -2.57 -16.80
N ARG A 143 -20.14 -3.02 -15.60
CA ARG A 143 -19.75 -4.42 -15.33
C ARG A 143 -20.92 -5.38 -15.52
N LEU A 144 -22.12 -5.01 -15.05
CA LEU A 144 -23.34 -5.79 -15.26
C LEU A 144 -23.69 -5.93 -16.74
N LYS A 145 -23.61 -4.83 -17.51
CA LYS A 145 -23.81 -4.87 -18.98
C LYS A 145 -22.79 -5.78 -19.66
N ALA A 146 -21.52 -5.71 -19.27
CA ALA A 146 -20.47 -6.56 -19.82
C ALA A 146 -20.68 -8.06 -19.48
N ALA A 147 -21.32 -8.36 -18.36
CA ALA A 147 -21.73 -9.72 -17.97
C ALA A 147 -23.04 -10.19 -18.67
N GLY A 148 -23.67 -9.35 -19.50
CA GLY A 148 -24.89 -9.69 -20.24
C GLY A 148 -26.20 -9.46 -19.48
N ALA A 149 -26.17 -8.70 -18.37
CA ALA A 149 -27.38 -8.39 -17.62
C ALA A 149 -28.37 -7.57 -18.47
N ARG A 150 -29.61 -8.07 -18.62
CA ARG A 150 -30.70 -7.36 -19.31
C ARG A 150 -31.27 -6.22 -18.46
N ASN A 151 -31.34 -6.43 -17.15
CA ASN A 151 -31.67 -5.41 -16.17
C ASN A 151 -30.40 -5.02 -15.41
N THR A 152 -30.06 -3.74 -15.42
CA THR A 152 -28.88 -3.19 -14.72
C THR A 152 -29.23 -2.59 -13.36
N SER A 153 -30.52 -2.49 -13.03
CA SER A 153 -31.02 -1.98 -11.75
C SER A 153 -31.08 -3.08 -10.69
N LEU A 154 -29.97 -3.84 -10.56
CA LEU A 154 -29.84 -4.91 -9.57
C LEU A 154 -29.40 -4.39 -8.20
N PHE A 155 -28.84 -3.20 -8.13
CA PHE A 155 -28.42 -2.55 -6.88
C PHE A 155 -29.21 -1.25 -6.71
N ASP A 156 -29.78 -1.03 -5.54
CA ASP A 156 -30.37 0.26 -5.21
C ASP A 156 -29.30 1.32 -4.87
N ASP A 157 -29.69 2.59 -4.80
CA ASP A 157 -28.77 3.70 -4.53
C ASP A 157 -28.12 3.62 -3.13
N ASP A 158 -28.80 2.99 -2.17
CA ASP A 158 -28.34 2.82 -0.80
C ASP A 158 -27.32 1.69 -0.66
N ALA A 159 -27.42 0.65 -1.48
CA ALA A 159 -26.44 -0.40 -1.69
C ALA A 159 -25.20 0.18 -2.37
N VAL A 160 -25.35 0.97 -3.44
CA VAL A 160 -24.21 1.62 -4.11
C VAL A 160 -23.45 2.56 -3.17
N LYS A 161 -24.17 3.34 -2.32
CA LYS A 161 -23.55 4.15 -1.26
C LYS A 161 -22.70 3.31 -0.31
N GLU A 162 -23.23 2.17 0.13
CA GLU A 162 -22.57 1.28 1.07
C GLU A 162 -21.34 0.61 0.43
N ILE A 163 -21.47 0.14 -0.81
CA ILE A 163 -20.36 -0.42 -1.61
C ILE A 163 -19.25 0.63 -1.77
N PHE A 164 -19.58 1.87 -2.13
CA PHE A 164 -18.61 2.95 -2.25
C PHE A 164 -17.92 3.24 -0.91
N ARG A 165 -18.68 3.30 0.19
CA ARG A 165 -18.14 3.56 1.54
C ARG A 165 -17.12 2.52 1.96
N TYR A 166 -17.39 1.24 1.71
CA TYR A 166 -16.48 0.15 2.03
C TYR A 166 -15.27 0.10 1.09
N SER A 167 -15.52 0.11 -0.22
CA SER A 167 -14.47 -0.04 -1.23
C SER A 167 -13.58 1.19 -1.39
N LYS A 168 -14.04 2.36 -0.94
CA LYS A 168 -13.42 3.67 -1.19
C LYS A 168 -13.16 3.95 -2.67
N GLY A 169 -14.01 3.39 -3.55
CA GLY A 169 -13.87 3.54 -5.00
C GLY A 169 -12.84 2.62 -5.65
N ILE A 170 -12.29 1.64 -4.93
CA ILE A 170 -11.30 0.70 -5.47
C ILE A 170 -12.02 -0.38 -6.28
N PRO A 171 -11.82 -0.48 -7.62
CA PRO A 171 -12.57 -1.41 -8.49
C PRO A 171 -12.51 -2.88 -8.06
N ARG A 172 -11.35 -3.33 -7.54
CA ARG A 172 -11.18 -4.69 -7.04
C ARG A 172 -12.11 -4.98 -5.86
N LEU A 173 -12.18 -4.07 -4.88
CA LEU A 173 -13.06 -4.22 -3.72
C LEU A 173 -14.53 -4.10 -4.12
N ILE A 174 -14.85 -3.17 -5.03
CA ILE A 174 -16.20 -3.04 -5.59
C ILE A 174 -16.66 -4.38 -6.17
N ASN A 175 -15.84 -5.01 -7.03
CA ASN A 175 -16.17 -6.29 -7.65
C ASN A 175 -16.42 -7.37 -6.59
N VAL A 176 -15.49 -7.53 -5.63
CA VAL A 176 -15.63 -8.58 -4.61
C VAL A 176 -16.91 -8.40 -3.79
N VAL A 177 -17.25 -7.18 -3.39
CA VAL A 177 -18.50 -6.94 -2.64
C VAL A 177 -19.72 -7.19 -3.52
N CYS A 178 -19.71 -6.72 -4.77
CA CYS A 178 -20.84 -6.91 -5.69
C CYS A 178 -21.08 -8.39 -5.99
N ASP A 179 -20.02 -9.15 -6.26
CA ASP A 179 -20.10 -10.58 -6.59
C ASP A 179 -20.71 -11.36 -5.42
N ASN A 180 -20.22 -11.13 -4.20
CA ASN A 180 -20.78 -11.76 -3.00
C ASN A 180 -22.21 -11.29 -2.72
N SER A 181 -22.53 -10.00 -2.93
CA SER A 181 -23.89 -9.48 -2.73
C SER A 181 -24.89 -10.07 -3.71
N LEU A 182 -24.50 -10.26 -4.97
CA LEU A 182 -25.34 -10.92 -5.97
C LEU A 182 -25.57 -12.39 -5.62
N MET A 183 -24.56 -13.09 -5.12
CA MET A 183 -24.70 -14.48 -4.64
C MET A 183 -25.65 -14.57 -3.44
N THR A 184 -25.50 -13.71 -2.43
CA THR A 184 -26.40 -13.68 -1.26
C THR A 184 -27.82 -13.29 -1.66
N GLY A 185 -27.98 -12.31 -2.54
CA GLY A 185 -29.29 -11.92 -3.07
C GLY A 185 -29.98 -13.06 -3.83
N PHE A 186 -29.21 -13.84 -4.60
CA PHE A 186 -29.72 -15.04 -5.26
C PHE A 186 -30.22 -16.10 -4.26
N VAL A 187 -29.44 -16.37 -3.20
CA VAL A 187 -29.85 -17.30 -2.13
C VAL A 187 -31.12 -16.84 -1.41
N TYR A 188 -31.29 -15.53 -1.23
CA TYR A 188 -32.50 -14.93 -0.63
C TYR A 188 -33.63 -14.68 -1.62
N GLU A 189 -33.50 -15.15 -2.87
CA GLU A 189 -34.48 -14.94 -3.95
C GLU A 189 -34.87 -13.47 -4.15
N LYS A 190 -33.94 -12.54 -3.87
CA LYS A 190 -34.14 -11.10 -4.04
C LYS A 190 -33.68 -10.64 -5.42
N HIS A 191 -34.56 -9.94 -6.12
CA HIS A 191 -34.24 -9.33 -7.42
C HIS A 191 -33.47 -8.00 -7.33
N ILE A 192 -33.50 -7.34 -6.17
CA ILE A 192 -32.78 -6.08 -5.92
C ILE A 192 -31.91 -6.26 -4.68
N ILE A 193 -30.63 -5.93 -4.82
CA ILE A 193 -29.65 -5.87 -3.75
C ILE A 193 -29.80 -4.54 -3.02
N ASP A 194 -30.27 -4.63 -1.80
CA ASP A 194 -30.41 -3.51 -0.88
C ASP A 194 -29.16 -3.33 0.01
N ARG A 195 -29.12 -2.22 0.74
CA ARG A 195 -28.07 -1.92 1.71
C ARG A 195 -27.90 -3.02 2.79
N GLY A 196 -28.97 -3.72 3.16
CA GLY A 196 -28.94 -4.77 4.18
C GLY A 196 -28.05 -5.93 3.75
N ILE A 197 -28.28 -6.45 2.54
CA ILE A 197 -27.48 -7.54 1.96
C ILE A 197 -26.00 -7.13 1.85
N VAL A 198 -25.74 -5.91 1.37
CA VAL A 198 -24.35 -5.42 1.24
C VAL A 198 -23.64 -5.38 2.59
N ARG A 199 -24.31 -4.90 3.66
CA ARG A 199 -23.73 -4.85 5.00
C ARG A 199 -23.45 -6.22 5.59
N GLU A 200 -24.34 -7.17 5.33
CA GLU A 200 -24.16 -8.56 5.72
C GLU A 200 -22.91 -9.15 5.07
N VAL A 201 -22.80 -9.02 3.75
CA VAL A 201 -21.62 -9.47 2.99
C VAL A 201 -20.33 -8.81 3.46
N ILE A 202 -20.33 -7.50 3.69
CA ILE A 202 -19.16 -6.78 4.22
C ILE A 202 -18.74 -7.35 5.57
N LYS A 203 -19.71 -7.59 6.47
CA LYS A 203 -19.46 -8.13 7.80
C LYS A 203 -18.87 -9.54 7.72
N ASP A 204 -19.36 -10.37 6.80
CA ASP A 204 -18.86 -11.73 6.60
C ASP A 204 -17.44 -11.72 6.01
N MET A 205 -17.16 -10.80 5.08
CA MET A 205 -15.83 -10.61 4.49
C MET A 205 -14.77 -10.11 5.47
N GLU A 206 -15.14 -9.22 6.40
CA GLU A 206 -14.22 -8.72 7.44
C GLU A 206 -13.94 -9.78 8.54
N GLY A 207 -14.74 -10.85 8.59
CA GLY A 207 -14.73 -11.84 9.66
C GLY A 207 -15.20 -11.24 10.99
N PRO A 208 -15.31 -12.05 12.07
CA PRO A 208 -15.58 -11.52 13.39
C PRO A 208 -14.43 -10.59 13.77
N ALA A 209 -14.71 -9.28 13.80
CA ALA A 209 -13.79 -8.30 14.37
C ALA A 209 -13.39 -8.82 15.76
N VAL A 210 -12.12 -9.22 15.93
CA VAL A 210 -11.58 -9.56 17.23
C VAL A 210 -11.51 -8.25 18.01
N ARG A 211 -12.64 -7.86 18.59
CA ARG A 211 -12.74 -6.81 19.60
C ARG A 211 -11.96 -7.32 20.80
N LYS A 212 -10.64 -7.09 20.84
CA LYS A 212 -9.90 -7.07 22.10
C LYS A 212 -10.35 -5.84 22.90
N GLY A 213 -11.59 -5.90 23.39
CA GLY A 213 -12.07 -4.99 24.42
C GLY A 213 -11.25 -5.22 25.68
N TRP A 214 -11.02 -4.17 26.46
CA TRP A 214 -10.08 -4.18 27.59
C TRP A 214 -10.51 -5.18 28.67
N LYS A 215 -11.81 -5.49 28.69
CA LYS A 215 -12.44 -6.57 29.47
C LYS A 215 -11.87 -7.96 29.15
N ALA A 216 -11.47 -8.23 27.91
CA ALA A 216 -10.86 -9.50 27.49
C ALA A 216 -9.43 -9.71 28.03
N ILE A 217 -8.76 -8.63 28.48
CA ILE A 217 -7.45 -8.68 29.13
C ILE A 217 -7.62 -8.64 30.67
N LEU A 218 -8.58 -7.86 31.18
CA LEU A 218 -8.82 -7.69 32.61
C LEU A 218 -9.31 -8.97 33.31
N ILE A 219 -10.22 -9.74 32.69
CA ILE A 219 -10.77 -10.95 33.30
C ILE A 219 -9.68 -12.01 33.59
N PRO A 220 -8.83 -12.42 32.63
CA PRO A 220 -7.77 -13.39 32.93
C PRO A 220 -6.71 -12.82 33.88
N ALA A 221 -6.41 -11.52 33.84
CA ALA A 221 -5.48 -10.89 34.76
C ALA A 221 -5.97 -10.94 36.23
N ILE A 222 -7.25 -10.68 36.47
CA ILE A 222 -7.86 -10.77 37.81
C ILE A 222 -7.83 -12.23 38.31
N VAL A 223 -8.12 -13.20 37.44
CA VAL A 223 -8.08 -14.63 37.80
C VAL A 223 -6.65 -15.08 38.15
N ILE A 224 -5.66 -14.67 37.37
CA ILE A 224 -4.24 -14.98 37.66
C ILE A 224 -3.81 -14.36 38.98
N LEU A 225 -4.22 -13.12 39.27
CA LEU A 225 -3.87 -12.42 40.50
C LEU A 225 -4.56 -13.04 41.73
N ALA A 226 -5.80 -13.52 41.57
CA ALA A 226 -6.50 -14.29 42.60
C ALA A 226 -5.82 -15.64 42.87
N ILE A 227 -5.42 -16.38 41.83
CA ILE A 227 -4.71 -17.66 41.96
C ILE A 227 -3.33 -17.45 42.62
N ALA A 228 -2.61 -16.39 42.23
CA ALA A 228 -1.33 -16.04 42.85
C ALA A 228 -1.51 -15.68 44.32
N GLY A 229 -2.56 -14.92 44.68
CA GLY A 229 -2.89 -14.61 46.07
C GLY A 229 -3.21 -15.85 46.89
N VAL A 230 -3.98 -16.80 46.33
CA VAL A 230 -4.27 -18.09 46.96
C VAL A 230 -2.99 -18.91 47.13
N LEU A 231 -2.13 -19.00 46.11
CA LEU A 231 -0.86 -19.73 46.19
C LEU A 231 0.11 -19.13 47.22
N ILE A 232 0.20 -17.80 47.33
CA ILE A 232 1.02 -17.13 48.34
C ILE A 232 0.47 -17.41 49.75
N ALA A 233 -0.85 -17.35 49.92
CA ALA A 233 -1.49 -17.69 51.20
C ALA A 233 -1.32 -19.18 51.56
N TRP A 234 -1.36 -20.06 50.55
CA TRP A 234 -1.15 -21.50 50.73
C TRP A 234 0.31 -21.82 51.06
N TRP A 235 1.27 -21.12 50.44
CA TRP A 235 2.70 -21.25 50.74
C TRP A 235 3.05 -20.70 52.13
N GLY A 236 2.37 -19.64 52.57
CA GLY A 236 2.54 -19.07 53.90
C GLY A 236 2.03 -19.94 55.04
N ASN A 237 1.16 -20.93 54.75
CA ASN A 237 0.56 -21.80 55.77
C ASN A 237 1.18 -23.22 55.81
N LEU A 238 2.16 -23.51 54.96
CA LEU A 238 2.90 -24.77 54.95
C LEU A 238 4.31 -24.57 55.55
N SER A 239 4.37 -24.31 56.86
CA SER A 239 5.60 -24.41 57.62
C SER A 239 6.01 -25.88 57.79
N PHE A 240 7.11 -26.28 57.15
CA PHE A 240 7.90 -27.44 57.58
C PHE A 240 9.39 -27.08 57.62
N GLY A 241 9.87 -26.91 58.86
CA GLY A 241 11.14 -27.38 59.40
C GLY A 241 12.44 -27.29 58.58
N ASP A 242 13.30 -26.36 59.02
CA ASP A 242 14.76 -26.49 59.24
C ASP A 242 15.57 -27.53 58.42
N ARG A 243 16.43 -27.03 57.50
CA ARG A 243 17.90 -27.07 57.68
C ARG A 243 18.65 -26.31 56.57
N SER A 244 19.77 -25.74 57.00
CA SER A 244 20.69 -24.80 56.33
C SER A 244 21.50 -25.39 55.16
N CYS A 245 21.77 -24.57 54.13
CA CYS A 245 23.08 -24.43 53.47
C CYS A 245 23.09 -23.22 52.51
N GLU A 246 23.85 -22.20 52.93
CA GLU A 246 24.80 -21.37 52.17
C GLU A 246 24.58 -21.11 50.66
N GLY A 247 24.50 -19.81 50.32
CA GLY A 247 24.45 -19.35 48.93
C GLY A 247 24.36 -17.83 48.80
N GLU A 248 25.20 -17.08 49.52
CA GLU A 248 25.43 -15.65 49.30
C GLU A 248 25.97 -15.41 47.88
N SER A 249 25.07 -15.19 46.91
CA SER A 249 25.43 -14.55 45.63
C SER A 249 24.24 -14.04 44.83
N ILE A 250 23.03 -14.56 45.03
CA ILE A 250 21.88 -14.20 44.18
C ILE A 250 21.19 -12.89 44.62
N GLN A 251 21.17 -12.56 45.92
CA GLN A 251 20.54 -11.33 46.41
C GLN A 251 21.27 -10.04 46.00
N LYS A 252 22.61 -10.06 45.84
CA LYS A 252 23.38 -8.88 45.41
C LYS A 252 23.17 -8.56 43.93
N VAL A 253 23.08 -9.58 43.08
CA VAL A 253 22.85 -9.41 41.64
C VAL A 253 21.43 -8.92 41.35
N PHE A 254 20.44 -9.38 42.12
CA PHE A 254 19.05 -8.98 41.94
C PHE A 254 18.78 -7.53 42.40
N ARG A 255 19.40 -7.10 43.52
CA ARG A 255 19.22 -5.73 44.04
C ARG A 255 19.84 -4.66 43.13
N SER A 256 20.95 -4.98 42.45
CA SER A 256 21.64 -4.07 41.51
C SER A 256 20.83 -3.82 40.22
N LYS A 257 20.15 -4.84 39.69
CA LYS A 257 19.32 -4.70 38.48
C LYS A 257 18.00 -3.98 38.75
N ILE A 258 17.42 -4.12 39.94
CA ILE A 258 16.15 -3.46 40.28
C ILE A 258 16.32 -1.96 40.53
N SER A 259 17.44 -1.52 41.13
CA SER A 259 17.67 -0.09 41.33
C SER A 259 17.86 0.66 40.00
N LYS A 260 18.57 0.07 39.03
CA LYS A 260 18.74 0.64 37.68
C LYS A 260 17.44 0.74 36.88
N VAL A 261 16.47 -0.13 37.14
CA VAL A 261 15.17 -0.10 36.45
C VAL A 261 14.21 0.91 37.12
N LEU A 262 14.31 1.11 38.43
CA LEU A 262 13.50 2.13 39.13
C LEU A 262 13.95 3.57 38.84
N GLU A 263 15.22 3.81 38.54
CA GLU A 263 15.74 5.16 38.21
C GLU A 263 15.32 5.64 36.80
N VAL A 264 15.16 4.71 35.84
CA VAL A 264 14.74 5.02 34.46
C VAL A 264 13.24 5.34 34.38
N THR A 265 12.45 4.92 35.38
CA THR A 265 10.98 5.10 35.36
C THR A 265 10.53 6.38 36.07
N SER A 266 11.41 7.07 36.81
CA SER A 266 11.09 8.32 37.52
C SER A 266 11.52 9.59 36.77
N LEU A 267 12.45 9.52 35.82
CA LEU A 267 12.87 10.68 35.02
C LEU A 267 11.89 11.01 33.87
N ASP A 268 11.21 10.01 33.31
CA ASP A 268 10.26 10.21 32.20
C ASP A 268 8.90 10.82 32.63
N ARG A 269 8.66 10.94 33.94
CA ARG A 269 7.43 11.54 34.50
C ARG A 269 7.59 13.00 34.93
N ILE A 270 8.81 13.51 35.08
CA ILE A 270 9.03 14.91 35.47
C ILE A 270 9.04 15.81 34.22
N ASP A 271 9.58 15.35 33.09
CA ASP A 271 9.68 16.20 31.88
C ASP A 271 8.31 16.48 31.21
N ARG A 272 7.36 15.52 31.24
CA ARG A 272 6.02 15.73 30.65
C ARG A 272 5.05 16.57 31.50
N ALA A 273 5.32 16.74 32.79
CA ALA A 273 4.47 17.57 33.66
C ALA A 273 4.87 19.06 33.60
N THR A 274 6.14 19.36 33.32
CA THR A 274 6.65 20.74 33.19
C THR A 274 6.31 21.37 31.84
N GLU A 275 6.32 20.60 30.73
CA GLU A 275 5.96 21.12 29.40
C GLU A 275 4.46 21.43 29.24
N ALA A 276 3.59 20.71 29.98
CA ALA A 276 2.14 20.95 29.95
C ALA A 276 1.68 22.17 30.78
N SER A 277 2.53 22.70 31.66
CA SER A 277 2.21 23.84 32.54
C SER A 277 2.71 25.19 32.02
N GLN A 278 3.67 25.22 31.08
CA GLN A 278 4.19 26.47 30.49
C GLN A 278 3.42 26.94 29.24
N ASN A 279 2.76 26.04 28.50
CA ASN A 279 2.01 26.41 27.29
C ASN A 279 0.61 26.99 27.55
N ASN A 280 0.07 26.87 28.77
CA ASN A 280 -1.24 27.42 29.14
C ASN A 280 -1.20 28.83 29.76
N ASN A 281 -0.01 29.36 30.11
CA ASN A 281 0.13 30.68 30.74
C ASN A 281 0.58 31.79 29.77
N SER A 282 0.65 31.54 28.46
CA SER A 282 1.04 32.52 27.44
C SER A 282 -0.08 32.95 26.48
N ALA A 283 -1.33 32.48 26.71
CA ALA A 283 -2.49 32.79 25.86
C ALA A 283 -3.68 33.43 26.60
N ALA A 284 -3.53 33.81 27.86
CA ALA A 284 -4.60 34.39 28.67
C ALA A 284 -4.12 35.55 29.55
N GLU A 285 -3.63 36.63 28.95
CA GLU A 285 -3.71 37.95 29.57
C GLU A 285 -3.49 39.07 28.53
N GLN A 286 -4.34 40.09 28.62
CA GLN A 286 -4.36 41.38 27.88
C GLN A 286 -5.23 41.44 26.62
N ASP A 287 -6.54 41.56 26.84
CA ASP A 287 -7.42 42.33 25.95
C ASP A 287 -8.61 42.89 26.75
N THR A 288 -8.59 44.18 27.15
CA THR A 288 -9.74 45.14 27.30
C THR A 288 -9.32 46.51 27.90
N PRO A 289 -10.09 47.63 27.75
CA PRO A 289 -9.66 48.76 26.91
C PRO A 289 -9.75 50.16 27.58
N ALA A 290 -9.24 51.21 26.90
CA ALA A 290 -9.97 52.44 26.53
C ALA A 290 -9.08 53.72 26.39
N SER A 291 -9.33 54.44 25.29
CA SER A 291 -9.47 55.92 25.19
C SER A 291 -8.24 56.85 25.40
N ASN A 292 -7.66 57.37 24.30
CA ASN A 292 -7.81 58.77 23.83
C ASN A 292 -6.81 59.15 22.71
N SER A 293 -7.30 59.90 21.71
CA SER A 293 -6.59 60.57 20.60
C SER A 293 -5.89 61.88 21.06
N PRO A 294 -5.32 62.77 20.20
CA PRO A 294 -4.92 62.71 18.77
C PRO A 294 -3.51 63.31 18.42
N GLU A 295 -3.03 63.05 17.18
CA GLU A 295 -2.16 63.90 16.31
C GLU A 295 -0.74 64.37 16.77
N PRO A 296 0.09 64.99 15.88
CA PRO A 296 0.52 64.59 14.53
C PRO A 296 2.07 64.68 14.38
N ASN A 297 2.57 64.50 13.14
CA ASN A 297 3.57 65.34 12.45
C ASN A 297 4.80 64.63 11.83
N LYS A 298 5.05 65.04 10.57
CA LYS A 298 6.19 64.86 9.65
C LYS A 298 6.37 63.54 8.89
#